data_AF-A0A1V5LAT2-F1
#
_entry.id   AF-A0A1V5LAT2-F1
#
_cell.length_a   1.000
_cell.length_b   1.000
_cell.length_c   1.000
_cell.angle_alpha   90.00
_cell.angle_beta   90.00
_cell.angle_gamma   90.00
#
_symmetry.space_group_name_H-M   'P 1'
#
loop_
_entity.id
_entity.type
_entity.pdbx_description
1 polymer ?
#
loop_
_entity_poly.entity_id
_entity_poly.type
_entity_poly.pdbx_seq_one_letter_code
_entity_poly.pdbx_strand_id
1 'polypeptide(L)'
;MRLAGRGHEVVEEDLASIIYTSGTTGNSKGVMLTHKNIVSDAIATKQIIQLDETDRLVSILPLSHAYECTLGFVLVLYAGASVYYLDKPPTARAAPGPGDDQADDHVLGAAYN
;
A
#
# COMPACT_ATOMS: atom_id res chain seq x y z
N MET A 1 -6.15 -21.26 15.64
CA MET A 1 -5.14 -20.24 16.03
C MET A 1 -5.85 -19.22 16.91
N ARG A 2 -5.65 -19.27 18.24
CA ARG A 2 -6.29 -18.35 19.20
C ARG A 2 -5.23 -17.36 19.68
N LEU A 3 -5.35 -16.10 19.28
CA LEU A 3 -4.54 -15.02 19.82
C LEU A 3 -5.04 -14.75 21.25
N ALA A 4 -4.19 -15.01 22.24
CA ALA A 4 -4.41 -14.66 23.63
C ALA A 4 -4.28 -13.14 23.79
N GLY A 5 -5.29 -12.40 23.36
CA GLY A 5 -5.45 -10.99 23.68
C GLY A 5 -6.28 -10.85 24.95
N ARG A 6 -5.91 -9.94 25.84
CA ARG A 6 -6.72 -9.53 27.00
C ARG A 6 -8.16 -9.27 26.56
N GLY A 7 -9.16 -9.53 27.41
CA GLY A 7 -10.60 -9.42 27.13
C GLY A 7 -11.10 -8.00 26.85
N HIS A 8 -10.46 -7.31 25.91
CA HIS A 8 -10.88 -6.04 25.36
C HIS A 8 -11.80 -6.34 24.18
N GLU A 9 -13.06 -5.96 24.32
CA GLU A 9 -13.99 -5.94 23.19
C GLU A 9 -13.53 -4.86 22.22
N VAL A 10 -13.26 -5.24 20.97
CA VAL A 10 -12.82 -4.29 19.94
C VAL A 10 -14.03 -3.50 19.45
N VAL A 11 -13.98 -2.18 19.56
CA VAL A 11 -15.01 -1.25 19.09
C VAL A 11 -14.47 -0.34 17.99
N GLU A 12 -15.37 0.31 17.23
CA GLU A 12 -14.97 1.06 16.04
C GLU A 12 -14.16 2.33 16.34
N GLU A 13 -14.29 2.87 17.56
CA GLU A 13 -13.52 4.00 18.08
C GLU A 13 -12.11 3.62 18.54
N ASP A 14 -11.79 2.32 18.64
CA ASP A 14 -10.45 1.88 19.03
C ASP A 14 -9.40 2.26 18.00
N LEU A 15 -8.21 2.61 18.48
CA LEU A 15 -7.06 2.91 17.65
C LEU A 15 -6.64 1.67 16.85
N ALA A 16 -6.66 1.79 15.52
CA ALA A 16 -6.31 0.72 14.59
C ALA A 16 -4.88 0.89 14.02
N SER A 17 -4.45 2.13 13.77
CA SER A 17 -3.15 2.42 13.18
C SER A 17 -2.60 3.79 13.60
N ILE A 18 -1.27 3.93 13.56
CA ILE A 18 -0.57 5.20 13.67
C ILE A 18 0.31 5.37 12.44
N ILE A 19 0.02 6.36 11.60
CA ILE A 19 0.81 6.68 10.40
C ILE A 19 1.66 7.90 10.64
N TYR A 20 2.97 7.77 10.44
CA TYR A 20 3.93 8.84 10.61
C TYR A 20 4.09 9.65 9.32
N THR A 21 4.04 10.98 9.44
CA THR A 21 4.20 11.92 8.32
C THR A 21 5.40 12.81 8.55
N SER A 22 6.06 13.27 7.48
CA SER A 22 7.37 13.95 7.57
C SER A 22 7.37 15.22 8.41
N GLY A 23 6.24 15.93 8.53
CA GLY A 23 6.10 17.12 9.37
C GLY A 23 6.93 18.31 8.86
N THR A 24 6.30 19.48 8.72
CA THR A 24 6.99 20.69 8.21
C THR A 24 7.98 21.31 9.21
N THR A 25 7.96 20.87 10.46
CA THR A 25 8.79 21.39 11.56
C THR A 25 10.00 20.52 11.87
N GLY A 26 10.38 19.60 10.96
CA GLY A 26 11.54 18.70 11.09
C GLY A 26 11.30 17.43 11.91
N ASN A 27 10.26 17.40 12.75
CA ASN A 27 9.85 16.22 13.50
C ASN A 27 8.63 15.55 12.86
N SER A 28 8.71 14.23 12.70
CA SER A 28 7.58 13.44 12.20
C SER A 28 6.42 13.46 13.19
N LYS A 29 5.19 13.55 12.66
CA LYS A 29 3.94 13.51 13.45
C LYS A 29 3.20 12.21 13.19
N GLY A 30 2.80 11.53 14.27
CA GLY A 30 1.96 10.35 14.21
C GLY A 30 0.48 10.74 14.12
N VAL A 31 -0.19 10.24 13.09
CA VAL A 31 -1.64 10.41 12.88
C VAL A 31 -2.33 9.17 13.44
N MET A 32 -3.16 9.36 14.47
CA MET A 32 -3.95 8.30 15.10
C MET A 32 -5.19 8.01 14.27
N LEU A 33 -5.33 6.77 13.82
CA LEU A 33 -6.44 6.30 13.01
C LEU A 33 -7.16 5.17 13.75
N THR A 34 -8.38 5.43 14.21
CA THR A 34 -9.36 4.42 14.63
C THR A 34 -9.87 3.53 13.50
N HIS A 35 -10.50 2.40 13.81
CA HIS A 35 -11.15 1.54 12.81
C HIS A 35 -12.19 2.30 11.97
N LYS A 36 -13.05 3.08 12.65
CA LYS A 36 -14.14 3.84 12.04
C LYS A 36 -13.68 4.77 10.92
N ASN A 37 -12.63 5.58 11.14
CA ASN A 37 -12.20 6.53 10.12
C ASN A 37 -11.62 5.84 8.89
N ILE A 38 -10.75 4.82 9.07
CA ILE A 38 -10.14 4.09 7.96
C ILE A 38 -11.22 3.40 7.10
N VAL A 39 -12.15 2.70 7.77
CA VAL A 39 -13.23 1.99 7.07
C VAL A 39 -14.20 2.96 6.41
N SER A 40 -14.52 4.09 7.05
CA SER A 40 -15.40 5.10 6.44
C SER A 40 -14.80 5.69 5.16
N ASP A 41 -13.48 5.92 5.13
CA ASP A 41 -12.76 6.41 3.96
C ASP A 41 -12.74 5.37 2.84
N ALA A 42 -12.51 4.09 3.17
CA ALA A 42 -12.59 3.00 2.20
C ALA A 42 -14.00 2.85 1.59
N ILE A 43 -15.06 2.92 2.41
CA ILE A 43 -16.45 2.85 1.93
C ILE A 43 -16.77 4.03 1.00
N ALA A 44 -16.38 5.25 1.37
CA ALA A 44 -16.56 6.43 0.52
C ALA A 44 -15.79 6.28 -0.80
N THR A 45 -14.55 5.79 -0.73
CA THR A 45 -13.70 5.60 -1.91
C THR A 45 -14.26 4.56 -2.88
N LYS A 46 -14.93 3.49 -2.38
CA LYS A 46 -15.58 2.49 -3.23
C LYS A 46 -16.65 3.08 -4.16
N GLN A 47 -17.24 4.22 -3.79
CA GLN A 47 -18.23 4.91 -4.64
C GLN A 47 -17.58 5.58 -5.86
N ILE A 48 -16.28 5.86 -5.77
CA ILE A 48 -15.49 6.53 -6.81
C ILE A 48 -14.72 5.48 -7.63
N ILE A 49 -14.09 4.54 -6.94
CA ILE A 49 -13.32 3.44 -7.52
C ILE A 49 -14.14 2.16 -7.40
N GLN A 50 -14.68 1.71 -8.54
CA GLN A 50 -15.45 0.49 -8.61
C GLN A 50 -14.50 -0.70 -8.63
N LEU A 51 -14.33 -1.33 -7.47
CA LEU A 51 -13.59 -2.58 -7.28
C LEU A 51 -14.55 -3.71 -6.94
N ASP A 52 -14.33 -4.85 -7.57
CA ASP A 52 -15.01 -6.11 -7.30
C ASP A 52 -14.00 -7.25 -7.01
N GLU A 53 -14.52 -8.43 -6.70
CA GLU A 53 -13.73 -9.60 -6.32
C GLU A 53 -12.80 -10.14 -7.42
N THR A 54 -12.99 -9.70 -8.67
CA THR A 54 -12.18 -10.14 -9.82
C THR A 54 -10.93 -9.28 -10.00
N ASP A 55 -10.87 -8.12 -9.34
CA ASP A 55 -9.79 -7.17 -9.45
C ASP A 55 -8.52 -7.60 -8.71
N ARG A 56 -7.37 -7.23 -9.31
CA ARG A 56 -6.03 -7.52 -8.81
C ARG A 56 -5.18 -6.27 -8.87
N LEU A 57 -4.89 -5.68 -7.71
CA LEU A 57 -4.06 -4.49 -7.60
C LEU A 57 -2.58 -4.88 -7.43
N VAL A 58 -1.69 -4.02 -7.91
CA VAL A 58 -0.27 -4.06 -7.59
C VAL A 58 0.03 -2.90 -6.65
N SER A 59 0.48 -3.21 -5.44
CA SER A 59 0.90 -2.21 -4.46
C SER A 59 2.25 -1.62 -4.88
N ILE A 60 2.25 -0.33 -5.24
CA ILE A 60 3.47 0.42 -5.59
C ILE A 60 3.94 1.33 -4.46
N LEU A 61 3.12 1.53 -3.43
CA LEU A 61 3.45 2.33 -2.25
C LEU A 61 3.74 1.43 -1.05
N PRO A 62 4.50 1.91 -0.05
CA PRO A 62 4.63 1.21 1.23
C PRO A 62 3.30 1.20 2.00
N LEU A 63 3.00 0.10 2.70
CA LEU A 63 1.78 -0.01 3.52
C LEU A 63 1.69 1.03 4.66
N SER A 64 2.82 1.60 5.07
CA SER A 64 2.87 2.69 6.04
C SER A 64 2.33 4.03 5.49
N HIS A 65 2.11 4.13 4.18
CA HIS A 65 1.51 5.30 3.56
C HIS A 65 -0.01 5.22 3.68
N ALA A 66 -0.67 6.31 4.12
CA ALA A 66 -2.11 6.34 4.35
C ALA A 66 -2.94 5.90 3.12
N TYR A 67 -2.53 6.34 1.93
CA TYR A 67 -3.20 5.96 0.68
C TYR A 67 -3.15 4.45 0.42
N GLU A 68 -2.00 3.81 0.64
CA GLU A 68 -1.85 2.36 0.44
C GLU A 68 -2.62 1.57 1.50
N CYS A 69 -2.52 2.03 2.75
CA CYS A 69 -3.25 1.45 3.88
C CYS A 69 -4.76 1.44 3.64
N THR A 70 -5.33 2.55 3.17
CA THR A 70 -6.77 2.61 2.89
C THR A 70 -7.14 1.93 1.56
N LEU A 71 -6.56 2.33 0.43
CA LEU A 71 -7.02 1.89 -0.89
C LEU A 71 -6.43 0.56 -1.31
N GLY A 72 -5.13 0.37 -1.12
CA GLY A 72 -4.41 -0.83 -1.53
C GLY A 72 -4.63 -2.02 -0.61
N PHE A 73 -5.01 -1.77 0.66
CA PHE A 73 -5.24 -2.80 1.64
C PHE A 73 -6.69 -2.88 2.11
N VAL A 74 -7.22 -1.88 2.81
CA VAL A 74 -8.56 -1.98 3.45
C VAL A 74 -9.68 -2.07 2.42
N LEU A 75 -9.66 -1.23 1.38
CA LEU A 75 -10.67 -1.23 0.32
C LEU A 75 -10.63 -2.54 -0.49
N VAL A 76 -9.42 -3.05 -0.81
CA VAL A 76 -9.25 -4.33 -1.51
C VAL A 76 -9.90 -5.46 -0.71
N LEU A 77 -9.61 -5.54 0.59
CA LEU A 77 -10.24 -6.53 1.48
C LEU A 77 -11.76 -6.35 1.58
N TYR A 78 -12.23 -5.11 1.70
CA TYR A 78 -13.66 -4.79 1.74
C TYR A 78 -14.39 -5.16 0.44
N ALA A 79 -13.72 -5.05 -0.71
CA ALA A 79 -14.27 -5.41 -2.01
C ALA A 79 -14.19 -6.92 -2.33
N GLY A 80 -13.44 -7.70 -1.55
CA GLY A 80 -13.16 -9.10 -1.88
C GLY A 80 -12.12 -9.26 -3.01
N ALA A 81 -11.44 -8.19 -3.37
CA ALA A 81 -10.39 -8.16 -4.38
C ALA A 81 -9.06 -8.70 -3.81
N SER A 82 -8.01 -8.70 -4.63
CA SER A 82 -6.65 -9.06 -4.18
C SER A 82 -5.61 -7.99 -4.51
N VAL A 83 -4.55 -7.96 -3.71
CA VAL A 83 -3.41 -7.05 -3.89
C VAL A 83 -2.10 -7.84 -3.86
N TYR A 84 -1.19 -7.50 -4.76
CA TYR A 84 0.16 -8.03 -4.84
C TYR A 84 1.16 -6.98 -4.37
N TYR A 85 1.94 -7.32 -3.35
CA TYR A 85 3.02 -6.47 -2.84
C TYR A 85 4.32 -6.81 -3.55
N LEU A 86 5.04 -5.78 -3.98
CA LEU A 86 6.36 -5.94 -4.58
C LEU A 86 7.42 -6.12 -3.50
N ASP A 87 8.34 -7.06 -3.70
CA ASP A 87 9.48 -7.30 -2.78
C ASP A 87 10.41 -6.09 -2.67
N LYS A 88 10.46 -5.27 -3.72
CA LYS A 88 11.28 -4.07 -3.81
C LYS A 88 10.43 -2.93 -4.33
N PRO A 89 10.62 -1.69 -3.82
CA PRO A 89 9.94 -0.52 -4.37
C PRO A 89 10.17 -0.43 -5.89
N PRO A 90 9.13 -0.11 -6.66
CA PRO A 90 9.30 0.08 -8.10
C PRO A 90 10.31 1.21 -8.31
N THR A 91 11.46 0.85 -8.85
CA THR A 91 12.52 1.82 -9.15
C THR A 91 12.27 2.29 -10.58
N ALA A 92 11.96 3.58 -10.76
CA ALA A 92 11.92 4.14 -12.09
C ALA A 92 13.30 3.96 -12.72
N ARG A 93 13.40 3.23 -13.82
CA ARG A 93 14.58 3.33 -14.68
C ARG A 93 14.56 4.76 -15.21
N ALA A 94 15.60 5.54 -14.93
CA ALA A 94 15.83 6.74 -15.71
C ALA A 94 15.84 6.28 -17.16
N ALA A 95 14.97 6.85 -18.00
CA ALA A 95 15.11 6.67 -19.44
C ALA A 95 16.56 7.09 -19.76
N PRO A 96 17.31 6.30 -20.55
CA PRO A 96 18.61 6.77 -21.03
C PRO A 96 18.42 8.17 -21.58
N GLY A 97 19.30 9.09 -21.20
CA GLY A 97 19.28 10.42 -21.76
C GLY A 97 19.45 10.31 -23.28
N PRO A 98 19.01 11.31 -24.06
CA PRO A 98 19.35 11.36 -25.47
C PRO A 98 20.87 11.44 -25.59
N GLY A 99 21.54 10.29 -25.74
CA GLY A 99 23.00 10.15 -25.69
C GLY A 99 23.55 8.81 -25.19
N ASP A 100 22.77 7.96 -24.51
CA ASP A 100 23.30 6.76 -23.84
C ASP A 100 23.19 5.45 -24.68
N ASP A 101 23.12 5.57 -26.02
CA ASP A 101 22.95 4.45 -26.96
C ASP A 101 24.27 3.73 -27.33
N GLN A 102 25.19 3.50 -26.39
CA GLN A 102 26.35 2.65 -26.70
C GLN A 102 26.82 1.78 -25.53
N ALA A 103 26.68 0.47 -25.77
CA ALA A 103 27.30 -0.68 -25.14
C ALA A 103 26.64 -1.24 -23.87
N ASP A 104 25.86 -2.31 -24.05
CA ASP A 104 26.02 -3.56 -23.29
C ASP A 104 25.25 -4.70 -23.97
N ASP A 105 25.82 -5.22 -25.06
CA ASP A 105 25.27 -6.33 -25.87
C ASP A 105 25.62 -7.72 -25.30
N HIS A 106 25.84 -7.83 -23.98
CA HIS A 106 26.37 -9.05 -23.35
C HIS A 106 25.51 -9.72 -22.28
N VAL A 107 24.26 -9.29 -22.04
CA VAL A 107 23.43 -9.88 -20.94
C VAL A 107 22.23 -10.71 -21.43
N LEU A 108 21.98 -10.84 -22.73
CA LEU A 108 20.85 -11.63 -23.27
C LEU A 108 21.03 -13.17 -23.19
N GLY A 109 22.02 -13.68 -22.47
CA GLY A 109 22.36 -15.12 -22.44
C GLY A 109 21.92 -15.93 -21.21
N ALA A 110 21.31 -15.33 -20.17
CA ALA A 110 21.10 -16.03 -18.89
C ALA A 110 19.64 -16.18 -18.43
N ALA A 111 18.65 -15.93 -19.31
CA ALA A 111 17.22 -16.03 -18.96
C ALA A 111 16.52 -17.32 -19.43
N TYR A 112 17.30 -18.35 -19.78
CA TYR A 112 16.78 -19.72 -19.93
C TYR A 112 17.77 -20.71 -19.31
N ASN A 113 17.59 -20.97 -18.01
CA ASN A 113 17.74 -22.25 -17.31
C ASN A 113 17.23 -22.10 -15.88
#